data_AF-A0A4X2LCF9-F1
#
_entry.id   AF-A0A4X2LCF9-F1
#
_cell.length_a   1.000
_cell.length_b   1.000
_cell.length_c   1.000
_cell.angle_alpha   90.00
_cell.angle_beta   90.00
_cell.angle_gamma   90.00
#
_symmetry.space_group_name_H-M   'P 1'
#
loop_
_entity.id
_entity.type
_entity.pdbx_description
1 polymer ?
#
loop_
_entity_poly.entity_id
_entity_poly.type
_entity_poly.pdbx_seq_one_letter_code
_entity_poly.pdbx_strand_id
1 'polypeptide(L)'
;MASKAATPTADSGPISPSPSGAAQLDSGEDFEVLDGTEEEEEGDDDDLSELPPLEDLGTAQNEGPTEPQPTTSEETGPSSPLQEEWMDILGNGLLRKKILVAAPPGAERPSKGQDVTVQLKVSLEDGGTQVEKQPSLTFTLGDCDFLQALDLSVQLMNVGETALIIADAKYCYGSHGRSPAIPPNSTLHLEVALQTAMDGPDLELLSGRERVALADRKRECGNAHYQRADFVLAANSYDLALKVISANSKVDVSPEEEAELLELKVKCLNNLAASQLKLDHYSAALNSCSLALSHQPDNIKALFRKGKVLAQQGEYAEAIPILRAALKLEPSNKTIHAELSKLVKKHAAQRHTETAMYKKMLGTAGASGLPAKGPAKGPRSIPWKWLFGATAVALGGVALSVVIAARN
;
A
#
# COMPACT_ATOMS: atom_id res chain seq x y z
N MET A 1 33.59 -43.94 61.94
CA MET A 1 33.89 -43.40 60.59
C MET A 1 32.72 -43.74 59.69
N ALA A 2 31.76 -42.83 59.59
CA ALA A 2 30.56 -42.99 58.78
C ALA A 2 30.77 -42.23 57.47
N SER A 3 30.60 -42.90 56.33
CA SER A 3 30.52 -42.25 55.02
C SER A 3 29.22 -42.73 54.37
N LYS A 4 28.17 -41.92 54.53
CA LYS A 4 26.90 -42.05 53.82
C LYS A 4 27.03 -41.25 52.52
N ALA A 5 26.80 -41.93 51.40
CA ALA A 5 26.71 -41.31 50.08
C ALA A 5 25.43 -40.45 50.02
N ALA A 6 25.59 -39.20 49.60
CA ALA A 6 24.55 -38.21 49.45
C ALA A 6 23.96 -38.27 48.03
N THR A 7 22.64 -38.35 47.95
CA THR A 7 21.82 -37.99 46.80
C THR A 7 21.46 -36.50 46.91
N PRO A 8 21.54 -35.69 45.83
CA PRO A 8 20.92 -34.37 45.82
C PRO A 8 19.56 -34.42 45.10
N THR A 9 18.53 -34.11 45.87
CA THR A 9 17.19 -33.72 45.44
C THR A 9 17.24 -32.33 44.78
N ALA A 10 16.69 -32.19 43.57
CA ALA A 10 16.46 -30.89 42.95
C ALA A 10 15.10 -30.34 43.44
N ASP A 11 15.18 -29.30 44.26
CA ASP A 11 14.05 -28.54 44.79
C ASP A 11 13.74 -27.37 43.84
N SER A 12 12.48 -27.26 43.45
CA SER A 12 11.94 -26.23 42.57
C SER A 12 11.15 -25.23 43.40
N GLY A 13 11.70 -24.03 43.58
CA GLY A 13 11.05 -22.90 44.26
C GLY A 13 11.46 -21.55 43.62
N PRO A 14 10.59 -20.52 43.72
CA PRO A 14 10.46 -19.48 42.70
C PRO A 14 11.43 -18.31 42.88
N ILE A 15 11.89 -17.75 41.76
CA ILE A 15 12.69 -16.54 41.71
C ILE A 15 11.76 -15.35 41.47
N SER A 16 11.69 -14.46 42.46
CA SER A 16 11.07 -13.14 42.41
C SER A 16 11.90 -12.15 41.57
N PRO A 17 11.28 -11.21 40.83
CA PRO A 17 12.01 -10.11 40.20
C PRO A 17 11.69 -8.75 40.85
N SER A 18 12.72 -7.95 41.10
CA SER A 18 12.76 -6.48 41.02
C SER A 18 14.22 -6.03 41.29
N PRO A 19 14.73 -4.90 40.74
CA PRO A 19 14.00 -3.64 40.62
C PRO A 19 14.22 -2.77 39.36
N SER A 20 13.22 -1.92 39.10
CA SER A 20 13.25 -0.54 38.58
C SER A 20 14.28 -0.10 37.53
N GLY A 21 13.79 0.40 36.40
CA GLY A 21 14.51 1.36 35.57
C GLY A 21 13.98 1.47 34.13
N ALA A 22 13.13 2.47 33.89
CA ALA A 22 12.76 3.04 32.58
C ALA A 22 12.24 2.07 31.50
N ALA A 23 10.91 2.04 31.34
CA ALA A 23 10.25 1.49 30.15
C ALA A 23 10.65 2.30 28.91
N GLN A 24 11.58 1.75 28.13
CA GLN A 24 11.84 2.12 26.75
C GLN A 24 11.00 1.17 25.90
N LEU A 25 9.77 1.58 25.56
CA LEU A 25 8.99 0.92 24.52
C LEU A 25 9.47 1.44 23.18
N ASP A 26 10.45 0.72 22.63
CA ASP A 26 10.94 0.81 21.27
C ASP A 26 9.88 0.21 20.32
N SER A 27 8.86 0.99 19.97
CA SER A 27 8.03 0.69 18.81
C SER A 27 8.66 1.41 17.61
N GLY A 28 9.30 0.66 16.70
CA GLY A 28 9.94 1.14 15.46
C GLY A 28 8.98 1.76 14.43
N GLU A 29 8.13 2.66 14.88
CA GLU A 29 7.23 3.49 14.08
C GLU A 29 7.59 4.97 14.31
N ASP A 30 8.86 5.29 14.11
CA ASP A 30 9.29 6.67 13.95
C ASP A 30 8.49 7.30 12.80
N PHE A 31 8.21 8.61 12.89
CA PHE A 31 7.63 9.37 11.79
C PHE A 31 8.46 9.11 10.54
N GLU A 32 7.99 8.24 9.64
CA GLU A 32 8.71 7.92 8.41
C GLU A 32 9.07 9.22 7.70
N VAL A 33 10.36 9.54 7.72
CA VAL A 33 10.93 10.62 6.95
C VAL A 33 10.89 10.12 5.51
N LEU A 34 9.90 10.61 4.77
CA LEU A 34 9.81 10.34 3.35
C LEU A 34 10.97 11.07 2.68
N ASP A 35 12.04 10.34 2.36
CA ASP A 35 13.00 10.78 1.34
C ASP A 35 12.32 10.63 -0.02
N GLY A 36 11.47 11.58 -0.34
CA GLY A 36 11.10 11.87 -1.72
C GLY A 36 12.16 12.80 -2.27
N THR A 37 13.01 12.29 -3.15
CA THR A 37 13.64 13.10 -4.19
C THR A 37 12.50 13.64 -5.07
N GLU A 38 11.87 14.72 -4.62
CA GLU A 38 11.05 15.57 -5.49
C GLU A 38 12.06 16.27 -6.41
N GLU A 39 12.30 15.69 -7.59
CA GLU A 39 12.82 16.45 -8.72
C GLU A 39 11.86 17.63 -8.93
N GLU A 40 12.44 18.83 -9.04
CA GLU A 40 11.71 20.06 -9.30
C GLU A 40 11.04 19.94 -10.68
N GLU A 41 9.78 19.51 -10.73
CA GLU A 41 8.97 19.71 -11.93
C GLU A 41 8.61 21.20 -12.01
N GLU A 42 9.41 21.93 -12.79
CA GLU A 42 8.99 23.20 -13.39
C GLU A 42 7.72 22.94 -14.21
N GLY A 43 6.65 23.67 -13.89
CA GLY A 43 5.39 23.56 -14.60
C GLY A 43 5.53 24.07 -16.03
N ASP A 44 5.20 23.21 -16.98
CA ASP A 44 4.86 23.60 -18.34
C ASP A 44 3.34 23.48 -18.54
N ASP A 45 2.77 24.57 -19.04
CA ASP A 45 1.35 24.80 -19.27
C ASP A 45 0.77 23.91 -20.39
N ASP A 46 -0.45 23.41 -20.16
CA ASP A 46 -1.51 23.01 -21.11
C ASP A 46 -1.15 22.56 -22.56
N ASP A 47 -1.38 21.27 -22.86
CA ASP A 47 -1.99 20.85 -24.13
C ASP A 47 -2.88 19.60 -23.90
N LEU A 48 -4.15 19.85 -23.55
CA LEU A 48 -5.21 18.86 -23.57
C LEU A 48 -5.81 18.78 -24.98
N SER A 49 -5.22 17.96 -25.84
CA SER A 49 -5.86 17.52 -27.07
C SER A 49 -5.61 16.02 -27.31
N GLU A 50 -6.68 15.32 -27.69
CA GLU A 50 -6.77 13.90 -28.07
C GLU A 50 -7.08 12.86 -26.97
N LEU A 51 -8.35 12.87 -26.51
CA LEU A 51 -9.04 11.64 -26.11
C LEU A 51 -10.02 11.24 -27.23
N PRO A 52 -10.01 9.99 -27.72
CA PRO A 52 -11.00 9.52 -28.68
C PRO A 52 -12.36 9.27 -27.99
N PRO A 53 -13.51 9.48 -28.68
CA PRO A 53 -14.81 9.34 -28.07
C PRO A 53 -15.27 7.87 -27.97
N LEU A 54 -15.84 7.53 -26.83
CA LEU A 54 -16.65 6.33 -26.58
C LEU A 54 -18.05 6.53 -27.19
N GLU A 55 -18.45 5.66 -28.11
CA GLU A 55 -19.84 5.49 -28.53
C GLU A 55 -20.37 4.10 -28.17
N ASP A 56 -21.64 4.10 -27.79
CA ASP A 56 -22.41 3.07 -27.11
C ASP A 56 -23.45 2.43 -28.05
N LEU A 57 -23.72 1.13 -27.83
CA LEU A 57 -24.89 0.31 -28.21
C LEU A 57 -25.59 0.43 -29.60
N GLY A 58 -25.71 -0.72 -30.29
CA GLY A 58 -26.90 -0.98 -31.15
C GLY A 58 -26.85 -2.07 -32.23
N THR A 59 -27.41 -3.24 -31.91
CA THR A 59 -28.29 -4.12 -32.75
C THR A 59 -27.78 -4.92 -33.98
N ALA A 60 -27.70 -6.25 -33.78
CA ALA A 60 -28.41 -7.35 -34.46
C ALA A 60 -28.65 -7.39 -35.99
N GLN A 61 -28.11 -8.44 -36.64
CA GLN A 61 -28.71 -9.27 -37.73
C GLN A 61 -28.14 -10.70 -37.56
N ASN A 62 -28.88 -11.74 -37.16
CA ASN A 62 -29.96 -12.50 -37.81
C ASN A 62 -29.52 -13.34 -39.03
N GLU A 63 -28.98 -14.54 -38.79
CA GLU A 63 -29.15 -15.70 -39.66
C GLU A 63 -29.42 -16.95 -38.81
N GLY A 64 -30.40 -17.75 -39.22
CA GLY A 64 -30.61 -19.12 -38.76
C GLY A 64 -31.12 -19.95 -39.95
N PRO A 65 -31.65 -21.17 -39.75
CA PRO A 65 -31.24 -22.22 -38.83
C PRO A 65 -30.81 -23.47 -39.62
N THR A 66 -30.03 -24.37 -39.02
CA THR A 66 -29.95 -25.75 -39.54
C THR A 66 -29.71 -26.73 -38.40
N GLU A 67 -30.71 -27.55 -38.13
CA GLU A 67 -30.61 -28.81 -37.40
C GLU A 67 -30.86 -29.94 -38.42
N PRO A 68 -30.19 -31.08 -38.30
CA PRO A 68 -30.93 -32.24 -37.80
C PRO A 68 -30.17 -33.09 -36.76
N GLN A 69 -30.98 -33.79 -35.95
CA GLN A 69 -30.69 -34.66 -34.81
C GLN A 69 -29.98 -36.02 -35.16
N PRO A 70 -30.03 -37.08 -34.31
CA PRO A 70 -29.09 -37.40 -33.21
C PRO A 70 -28.42 -38.78 -33.41
N THR A 71 -27.25 -39.05 -32.83
CA THR A 71 -26.70 -40.42 -32.76
C THR A 71 -26.00 -40.71 -31.43
N THR A 72 -26.70 -41.49 -30.61
CA THR A 72 -26.25 -42.62 -29.78
C THR A 72 -24.76 -42.76 -29.41
N SER A 73 -24.52 -42.69 -28.09
CA SER A 73 -23.71 -43.59 -27.24
C SER A 73 -22.58 -44.40 -27.87
N GLU A 74 -21.36 -44.21 -27.36
CA GLU A 74 -20.44 -45.31 -27.07
C GLU A 74 -19.57 -44.99 -25.83
N GLU A 75 -19.56 -45.95 -24.92
CA GLU A 75 -18.83 -45.99 -23.66
C GLU A 75 -17.35 -46.35 -23.85
N THR A 76 -16.52 -45.78 -22.98
CA THR A 76 -15.28 -46.36 -22.41
C THR A 76 -14.02 -46.56 -23.26
N GLY A 77 -12.95 -45.87 -22.84
CA GLY A 77 -11.54 -46.15 -23.14
C GLY A 77 -10.63 -45.22 -22.33
N PRO A 78 -9.47 -45.67 -21.82
CA PRO A 78 -9.08 -45.49 -20.44
C PRO A 78 -8.53 -44.10 -20.11
N SER A 79 -8.70 -43.71 -18.85
CA SER A 79 -8.00 -42.62 -18.20
C SER A 79 -6.50 -42.67 -18.51
N SER A 80 -6.03 -41.68 -19.26
CA SER A 80 -4.61 -41.36 -19.38
C SER A 80 -4.00 -41.28 -17.97
N PRO A 81 -2.78 -41.80 -17.72
CA PRO A 81 -2.10 -41.55 -16.46
C PRO A 81 -1.92 -40.03 -16.34
N LEU A 82 -2.29 -39.46 -15.18
CA LEU A 82 -2.14 -38.04 -14.86
C LEU A 82 -0.78 -37.55 -15.36
N GLN A 83 -0.76 -36.88 -16.51
CA GLN A 83 0.43 -36.22 -16.97
C GLN A 83 0.76 -35.15 -15.94
N GLU A 84 2.05 -35.05 -15.66
CA GLU A 84 2.70 -34.09 -14.78
C GLU A 84 2.53 -32.64 -15.27
N GLU A 85 1.29 -32.22 -15.47
CA GLU A 85 0.95 -31.01 -16.20
C GLU A 85 0.88 -29.83 -15.23
N TRP A 86 1.54 -28.75 -15.63
CA TRP A 86 1.44 -27.49 -14.92
C TRP A 86 0.03 -26.91 -15.09
N MET A 87 -0.63 -26.61 -13.99
CA MET A 87 -1.87 -25.84 -13.98
C MET A 87 -1.52 -24.36 -13.98
N ASP A 88 -1.85 -23.64 -15.06
CA ASP A 88 -1.81 -22.18 -15.09
C ASP A 88 -3.07 -21.63 -14.42
N ILE A 89 -2.91 -21.10 -13.20
CA ILE A 89 -4.02 -20.73 -12.32
C ILE A 89 -4.81 -19.54 -12.88
N LEU A 90 -4.12 -18.61 -13.54
CA LEU A 90 -4.71 -17.36 -14.03
C LEU A 90 -4.75 -17.28 -15.57
N GLY A 91 -4.24 -18.30 -16.26
CA GLY A 91 -4.19 -18.36 -17.73
C GLY A 91 -3.16 -17.41 -18.37
N ASN A 92 -2.30 -16.79 -17.56
CA ASN A 92 -1.31 -15.80 -18.01
C ASN A 92 0.15 -16.29 -17.85
N GLY A 93 0.35 -17.52 -17.38
CA GLY A 93 1.66 -18.13 -17.15
C GLY A 93 2.42 -17.62 -15.92
N LEU A 94 1.90 -16.60 -15.22
CA LEU A 94 2.59 -15.90 -14.12
C LEU A 94 2.32 -16.53 -12.74
N LEU A 95 1.33 -17.41 -12.64
CA LEU A 95 1.06 -18.19 -11.44
C LEU A 95 0.70 -19.62 -11.83
N ARG A 96 1.64 -20.54 -11.60
CA ARG A 96 1.52 -21.94 -12.04
C ARG A 96 1.67 -22.88 -10.85
N LYS A 97 0.91 -23.98 -10.87
CA LYS A 97 0.91 -25.01 -9.83
C LYS A 97 1.20 -26.39 -10.44
N LYS A 98 2.08 -27.17 -9.82
CA LYS A 98 2.31 -28.59 -10.11
C LYS A 98 2.17 -29.40 -8.83
N ILE A 99 1.37 -30.47 -8.87
CA ILE A 99 1.23 -31.39 -7.73
C ILE A 99 2.51 -32.22 -7.62
N LEU A 100 3.12 -32.24 -6.44
CA LEU A 100 4.29 -33.08 -6.14
C LEU A 100 3.88 -34.36 -5.40
N VAL A 101 2.97 -34.23 -4.43
CA VAL A 101 2.40 -35.34 -3.67
C VAL A 101 0.89 -35.16 -3.65
N ALA A 102 0.16 -36.14 -4.19
CA ALA A 102 -1.29 -36.12 -4.21
C ALA A 102 -1.85 -36.28 -2.79
N ALA A 103 -2.98 -35.61 -2.52
CA ALA A 103 -3.70 -35.76 -1.28
C ALA A 103 -4.29 -37.18 -1.11
N PRO A 104 -4.56 -37.62 0.14
CA PRO A 104 -5.25 -38.88 0.39
C PRO A 104 -6.65 -38.92 -0.24
N PRO A 105 -7.19 -40.11 -0.58
CA PRO A 105 -8.54 -40.24 -1.12
C PRO A 105 -9.59 -39.65 -0.17
N GLY A 106 -10.52 -38.86 -0.72
CA GLY A 106 -11.57 -38.19 0.04
C GLY A 106 -11.15 -36.88 0.71
N ALA A 107 -9.91 -36.41 0.50
CA ALA A 107 -9.51 -35.07 0.91
C ALA A 107 -10.26 -33.99 0.12
N GLU A 108 -10.70 -32.95 0.83
CA GLU A 108 -11.41 -31.81 0.26
C GLU A 108 -10.51 -30.58 0.14
N ARG A 109 -10.96 -29.60 -0.63
CA ARG A 109 -10.30 -28.29 -0.78
C ARG A 109 -10.75 -27.35 0.33
N PRO A 110 -9.88 -26.46 0.81
CA PRO A 110 -10.27 -25.43 1.74
C PRO A 110 -11.18 -24.39 1.08
N SER A 111 -12.06 -23.80 1.87
CA SER A 111 -12.95 -22.71 1.46
C SER A 111 -12.45 -21.36 1.99
N LYS A 112 -12.81 -20.27 1.30
CA LYS A 112 -12.50 -18.91 1.77
C LYS A 112 -13.01 -18.69 3.19
N GLY A 113 -12.18 -18.08 4.03
CA GLY A 113 -12.46 -17.81 5.45
C GLY A 113 -12.06 -18.93 6.40
N GLN A 114 -11.60 -20.08 5.90
CA GLN A 114 -11.00 -21.13 6.73
C GLN A 114 -9.57 -20.77 7.12
N ASP A 115 -9.17 -21.16 8.32
CA ASP A 115 -7.79 -21.10 8.78
C ASP A 115 -7.04 -22.32 8.26
N VAL A 116 -6.10 -22.08 7.35
CA VAL A 116 -5.27 -23.11 6.74
C VAL A 116 -3.89 -23.12 7.37
N THR A 117 -3.35 -24.32 7.60
CA THR A 117 -1.96 -24.49 8.05
C THR A 117 -1.17 -25.19 6.97
N VAL A 118 -0.05 -24.58 6.57
CA VAL A 118 0.83 -25.09 5.52
C VAL A 118 2.26 -25.23 6.03
N GLN A 119 3.01 -26.19 5.49
CA GLN A 119 4.46 -26.14 5.48
C GLN A 119 4.90 -25.45 4.19
N LEU A 120 5.74 -24.41 4.33
CA LEU A 120 6.21 -23.60 3.21
C LEU A 120 7.73 -23.65 3.11
N LYS A 121 8.23 -23.90 1.89
CA LYS A 121 9.61 -23.62 1.51
C LYS A 121 9.61 -22.64 0.36
N VAL A 122 10.43 -21.59 0.47
CA VAL A 122 10.56 -20.55 -0.57
C VAL A 122 11.96 -20.63 -1.14
N SER A 123 12.06 -20.64 -2.46
CA SER A 123 13.32 -20.60 -3.20
C SER A 123 13.24 -19.62 -4.36
N LEU A 124 14.39 -19.05 -4.74
CA LEU A 124 14.52 -18.20 -5.91
C LEU A 124 14.66 -19.05 -7.18
N GLU A 125 14.22 -18.51 -8.32
CA GLU A 125 14.33 -19.15 -9.63
C GLU A 125 15.79 -19.38 -10.07
N ASP A 126 16.72 -18.51 -9.63
CA ASP A 126 18.12 -18.41 -10.09
C ASP A 126 19.08 -19.52 -9.61
N GLY A 127 18.55 -20.66 -9.17
CA GLY A 127 19.36 -21.82 -8.76
C GLY A 127 18.79 -22.65 -7.62
N GLY A 128 17.55 -22.38 -7.18
CA GLY A 128 16.91 -23.10 -6.08
C GLY A 128 17.49 -22.73 -4.71
N THR A 129 18.15 -21.58 -4.60
CA THR A 129 18.58 -21.03 -3.31
C THR A 129 17.37 -20.91 -2.41
N GLN A 130 17.34 -21.72 -1.36
CA GLN A 130 16.26 -21.69 -0.39
C GLN A 130 16.43 -20.45 0.48
N VAL A 131 15.49 -19.52 0.36
CA VAL A 131 15.49 -18.26 1.12
C VAL A 131 14.71 -18.39 2.42
N GLU A 132 13.76 -19.32 2.49
CA GLU A 132 12.93 -19.48 3.67
C GLU A 132 12.38 -20.90 3.83
N LYS A 133 12.21 -21.31 5.09
CA LYS A 133 11.51 -22.52 5.47
C LYS A 133 10.63 -22.23 6.68
N GLN A 134 9.32 -22.32 6.50
CA GLN A 134 8.37 -22.25 7.60
C GLN A 134 7.74 -23.63 7.79
N PRO A 135 8.04 -24.33 8.91
CA PRO A 135 7.51 -25.67 9.16
C PRO A 135 6.01 -25.68 9.43
N SER A 136 5.48 -24.56 9.94
CA SER A 136 4.06 -24.34 10.19
C SER A 136 3.77 -22.86 9.99
N LEU A 137 3.01 -22.53 8.95
CA LEU A 137 2.46 -21.22 8.65
C LEU A 137 0.94 -21.36 8.64
N THR A 138 0.28 -20.65 9.54
CA THR A 138 -1.19 -20.57 9.55
C THR A 138 -1.60 -19.22 8.98
N PHE A 139 -2.71 -19.17 8.24
CA PHE A 139 -3.34 -17.92 7.80
C PHE A 139 -4.81 -18.16 7.43
N THR A 140 -5.60 -17.10 7.40
CA THR A 140 -7.00 -17.17 6.97
C THR A 140 -7.07 -17.08 5.45
N LEU A 141 -7.61 -18.12 4.80
CA LEU A 141 -7.61 -18.21 3.34
C LEU A 141 -8.52 -17.14 2.73
N GLY A 142 -7.95 -16.29 1.88
CA GLY A 142 -8.64 -15.20 1.18
C GLY A 142 -8.49 -13.84 1.85
N ASP A 143 -7.81 -13.75 2.99
CA ASP A 143 -7.51 -12.49 3.67
C ASP A 143 -6.20 -11.85 3.22
N CYS A 144 -5.39 -12.57 2.41
CA CYS A 144 -4.09 -12.11 1.92
C CYS A 144 -3.08 -11.80 3.05
N ASP A 145 -3.09 -12.59 4.13
CA ASP A 145 -2.24 -12.36 5.32
C ASP A 145 -0.73 -12.48 5.07
N PHE A 146 -0.31 -13.16 3.99
CA PHE A 146 1.10 -13.44 3.70
C PHE A 146 1.52 -13.10 2.26
N LEU A 147 1.24 -13.98 1.29
CA LEU A 147 1.51 -13.75 -0.13
C LEU A 147 0.23 -14.03 -0.92
N GLN A 148 -0.13 -13.15 -1.84
CA GLN A 148 -1.28 -13.36 -2.73
C GLN A 148 -1.18 -14.69 -3.50
N ALA A 149 0.05 -15.10 -3.85
CA ALA A 149 0.31 -16.39 -4.47
C ALA A 149 -0.23 -17.56 -3.64
N LEU A 150 -0.14 -17.51 -2.30
CA LEU A 150 -0.66 -18.57 -1.43
C LEU A 150 -2.19 -18.56 -1.43
N ASP A 151 -2.84 -17.42 -1.23
CA ASP A 151 -4.30 -17.33 -1.23
C ASP A 151 -4.92 -17.87 -2.53
N LEU A 152 -4.31 -17.52 -3.69
CA LEU A 152 -4.80 -17.95 -5.00
C LEU A 152 -4.54 -19.43 -5.32
N SER A 153 -3.47 -20.02 -4.77
CA SER A 153 -3.06 -21.39 -5.09
C SER A 153 -3.53 -22.42 -4.07
N VAL A 154 -3.56 -22.09 -2.78
CA VAL A 154 -3.94 -23.01 -1.70
C VAL A 154 -5.43 -23.37 -1.78
N GLN A 155 -6.29 -22.45 -2.22
CA GLN A 155 -7.71 -22.75 -2.52
C GLN A 155 -7.90 -23.85 -3.59
N LEU A 156 -6.85 -24.13 -4.39
CA LEU A 156 -6.85 -25.17 -5.43
C LEU A 156 -6.15 -26.46 -4.98
N MET A 157 -5.70 -26.54 -3.73
CA MET A 157 -5.06 -27.72 -3.14
C MET A 157 -6.06 -28.52 -2.31
N ASN A 158 -5.93 -29.84 -2.30
CA ASN A 158 -6.64 -30.68 -1.34
C ASN A 158 -5.84 -30.78 -0.03
N VAL A 159 -6.52 -30.93 1.11
CA VAL A 159 -5.84 -31.13 2.41
C VAL A 159 -4.98 -32.41 2.37
N GLY A 160 -3.71 -32.30 2.73
CA GLY A 160 -2.69 -33.35 2.61
C GLY A 160 -1.91 -33.34 1.30
N GLU A 161 -2.23 -32.46 0.34
CA GLU A 161 -1.48 -32.28 -0.90
C GLU A 161 -0.19 -31.49 -0.67
N THR A 162 0.88 -31.87 -1.39
CA THR A 162 2.08 -31.04 -1.56
C THR A 162 2.20 -30.60 -3.01
N ALA A 163 2.33 -29.30 -3.24
CA ALA A 163 2.44 -28.71 -4.57
C ALA A 163 3.65 -27.76 -4.67
N LEU A 164 4.21 -27.66 -5.87
CA LEU A 164 5.15 -26.62 -6.26
C LEU A 164 4.39 -25.52 -6.98
N ILE A 165 4.52 -24.29 -6.50
CA ILE A 165 3.92 -23.10 -7.09
C ILE A 165 5.05 -22.20 -7.60
N ILE A 166 4.98 -21.83 -8.88
CA ILE A 166 5.86 -20.82 -9.48
C ILE A 166 5.03 -19.55 -9.59
N ALA A 167 5.48 -18.49 -8.90
CA ALA A 167 4.76 -17.24 -8.80
C ALA A 167 5.65 -16.06 -9.18
N ASP A 168 5.19 -15.26 -10.14
CA ASP A 168 5.78 -13.99 -10.49
C ASP A 168 5.84 -13.03 -9.28
N ALA A 169 6.81 -12.12 -9.30
CA ALA A 169 7.06 -11.18 -8.22
C ALA A 169 5.81 -10.41 -7.79
N LYS A 170 4.91 -10.06 -8.72
CA LYS A 170 3.70 -9.27 -8.42
C LYS A 170 2.71 -9.98 -7.48
N TYR A 171 2.76 -11.31 -7.39
CA TYR A 171 1.96 -12.10 -6.43
C TYR A 171 2.72 -12.42 -5.14
N CYS A 172 3.97 -11.95 -5.04
CA CYS A 172 4.92 -12.25 -3.98
C CYS A 172 5.36 -10.97 -3.24
N TYR A 173 6.61 -10.50 -3.47
CA TYR A 173 7.19 -9.32 -2.82
C TYR A 173 7.38 -8.12 -3.77
N GLY A 174 6.90 -8.23 -5.02
CA GLY A 174 6.83 -7.14 -5.99
C GLY A 174 8.18 -6.50 -6.32
N SER A 175 8.13 -5.22 -6.66
CA SER A 175 9.27 -4.40 -7.06
C SER A 175 10.21 -4.01 -5.92
N HIS A 176 9.81 -4.21 -4.66
CA HIS A 176 10.64 -3.89 -3.50
C HIS A 176 11.40 -5.11 -2.98
N GLY A 177 10.87 -6.32 -3.20
CA GLY A 177 11.45 -7.54 -2.65
C GLY A 177 11.34 -7.60 -1.12
N ARG A 178 12.22 -8.39 -0.50
CA ARG A 178 12.39 -8.48 0.96
C ARG A 178 13.88 -8.58 1.29
N SER A 179 14.50 -7.44 1.52
CA SER A 179 15.95 -7.35 1.78
C SER A 179 16.39 -8.12 3.04
N PRO A 180 17.57 -8.76 3.05
CA PRO A 180 18.45 -9.04 1.90
C PRO A 180 18.08 -10.34 1.16
N ALA A 181 17.11 -11.10 1.67
CA ALA A 181 16.86 -12.48 1.26
C ALA A 181 16.18 -12.62 -0.11
N ILE A 182 15.35 -11.65 -0.49
CA ILE A 182 14.56 -11.70 -1.73
C ILE A 182 14.79 -10.38 -2.49
N PRO A 183 15.47 -10.42 -3.64
CA PRO A 183 15.64 -9.24 -4.47
C PRO A 183 14.30 -8.67 -5.01
N PRO A 184 14.29 -7.40 -5.43
CA PRO A 184 13.25 -6.82 -6.25
C PRO A 184 12.88 -7.69 -7.47
N ASN A 185 11.60 -7.74 -7.81
CA ASN A 185 11.09 -8.40 -9.03
C ASN A 185 11.48 -9.88 -9.18
N SER A 186 11.71 -10.60 -8.07
CA SER A 186 12.04 -12.02 -8.10
C SER A 186 10.81 -12.92 -8.22
N THR A 187 10.82 -13.80 -9.24
CA THR A 187 9.96 -14.99 -9.29
C THR A 187 10.33 -15.95 -8.16
N LEU A 188 9.32 -16.48 -7.49
CA LEU A 188 9.50 -17.44 -6.39
C LEU A 188 8.98 -18.82 -6.75
N HIS A 189 9.70 -19.83 -6.29
CA HIS A 189 9.31 -21.23 -6.26
C HIS A 189 8.91 -21.60 -4.83
N LEU A 190 7.61 -21.86 -4.63
CA LEU A 190 7.00 -22.16 -3.33
C LEU A 190 6.65 -23.65 -3.29
N GLU A 191 7.33 -24.42 -2.45
CA GLU A 191 6.91 -25.78 -2.12
C GLU A 191 5.94 -25.68 -0.92
N VAL A 192 4.67 -25.97 -1.16
CA VAL A 192 3.59 -25.83 -0.18
C VAL A 192 3.00 -27.19 0.10
N ALA A 193 2.98 -27.60 1.37
CA ALA A 193 2.22 -28.77 1.82
C ALA A 193 1.06 -28.31 2.69
N LEU A 194 -0.18 -28.51 2.22
CA LEU A 194 -1.37 -28.14 2.95
C LEU A 194 -1.67 -29.20 4.02
N GLN A 195 -1.55 -28.85 5.29
CA GLN A 195 -1.67 -29.81 6.40
C GLN A 195 -3.10 -29.91 6.91
N THR A 196 -3.72 -28.77 7.21
CA THR A 196 -5.07 -28.71 7.77
C THR A 196 -5.83 -27.51 7.22
N ALA A 197 -7.14 -27.63 7.16
CA ALA A 197 -8.07 -26.54 6.93
C ALA A 197 -9.17 -26.64 7.98
N MET A 198 -9.28 -25.61 8.82
CA MET A 198 -10.26 -25.55 9.90
C MET A 198 -11.19 -24.37 9.66
N ASP A 199 -12.42 -24.45 10.15
CA ASP A 199 -13.31 -23.29 10.10
C ASP A 199 -12.67 -22.10 10.83
N GLY A 200 -12.77 -20.92 10.21
CA GLY A 200 -12.25 -19.69 10.80
C GLY A 200 -12.98 -19.32 12.09
N PRO A 201 -12.39 -18.46 12.91
CA PRO A 201 -12.99 -18.05 14.17
C PRO A 201 -14.32 -17.31 13.95
N ASP A 202 -15.35 -17.67 14.74
CA ASP A 202 -16.56 -16.86 14.84
C ASP A 202 -16.25 -15.60 15.65
N LEU A 203 -16.18 -14.46 14.96
CA LEU A 203 -15.81 -13.16 15.53
C LEU A 203 -16.77 -12.71 16.66
N GLU A 204 -18.00 -13.20 16.71
CA GLU A 204 -18.95 -12.86 17.77
C GLU A 204 -18.72 -13.67 19.05
N LEU A 205 -18.05 -14.82 18.95
CA LEU A 205 -17.77 -15.75 20.04
C LEU A 205 -16.34 -15.66 20.59
N LEU A 206 -15.49 -14.82 20.00
CA LEU A 206 -14.13 -14.58 20.50
C LEU A 206 -14.16 -13.92 21.89
N SER A 207 -13.39 -14.47 22.83
CA SER A 207 -13.09 -13.79 24.09
C SER A 207 -12.31 -12.49 23.84
N GLY A 208 -12.28 -11.58 24.83
CA GLY A 208 -11.54 -10.33 24.72
C GLY A 208 -10.06 -10.54 24.34
N ARG A 209 -9.39 -11.49 25.01
CA ARG A 209 -7.99 -11.86 24.68
C ARG A 209 -7.80 -12.40 23.28
N GLU A 210 -8.68 -13.31 22.83
CA GLU A 210 -8.57 -13.88 21.49
C GLU A 210 -8.84 -12.81 20.41
N ARG A 211 -9.77 -11.88 20.69
CA ARG A 211 -10.05 -10.74 19.81
C ARG A 211 -8.85 -9.82 19.68
N VAL A 212 -8.19 -9.48 20.80
CA VAL A 212 -6.95 -8.70 20.79
C VAL A 212 -5.88 -9.43 19.98
N ALA A 213 -5.64 -10.71 20.25
CA ALA A 213 -4.62 -11.49 19.55
C ALA A 213 -4.87 -11.59 18.04
N LEU A 214 -6.11 -11.84 17.62
CA LEU A 214 -6.47 -11.92 16.20
C LEU A 214 -6.35 -10.56 15.51
N ALA A 215 -6.85 -9.49 16.13
CA ALA A 215 -6.73 -8.14 15.58
C ALA A 215 -5.26 -7.70 15.48
N ASP A 216 -4.44 -8.01 16.48
CA ASP A 216 -3.02 -7.66 16.48
C ASP A 216 -2.26 -8.45 15.41
N ARG A 217 -2.56 -9.73 15.22
CA ARG A 217 -2.02 -10.51 14.10
C ARG A 217 -2.36 -9.88 12.74
N LYS A 218 -3.61 -9.47 12.52
CA LYS A 218 -4.00 -8.78 11.28
C LYS A 218 -3.28 -7.43 11.13
N ARG A 219 -3.07 -6.69 12.23
CA ARG A 219 -2.25 -5.46 12.23
C ARG A 219 -0.80 -5.76 11.85
N GLU A 220 -0.19 -6.82 12.38
CA GLU A 220 1.17 -7.22 12.05
C GLU A 220 1.33 -7.63 10.57
N CYS A 221 0.35 -8.36 10.01
CA CYS A 221 0.28 -8.61 8.58
C CYS A 221 0.29 -7.29 7.80
N GLY A 222 -0.58 -6.34 8.19
CA GLY A 222 -0.64 -5.01 7.59
C GLY A 222 0.69 -4.26 7.67
N ASN A 223 1.37 -4.31 8.82
CA ASN A 223 2.70 -3.73 9.00
C ASN A 223 3.71 -4.36 8.04
N ALA A 224 3.71 -5.69 7.90
CA ALA A 224 4.60 -6.38 6.96
C ALA A 224 4.33 -5.98 5.50
N HIS A 225 3.07 -5.81 5.11
CA HIS A 225 2.70 -5.27 3.78
C HIS A 225 3.15 -3.83 3.59
N TYR A 226 2.97 -2.99 4.60
CA TYR A 226 3.33 -1.58 4.55
C TYR A 226 4.85 -1.41 4.37
N GLN A 227 5.67 -2.20 5.08
CA GLN A 227 7.14 -2.16 4.97
C GLN A 227 7.68 -2.55 3.58
N ARG A 228 6.94 -3.34 2.81
CA ARG A 228 7.27 -3.66 1.40
C ARG A 228 6.57 -2.74 0.39
N ALA A 229 6.02 -1.61 0.87
CA ALA A 229 5.27 -0.63 0.08
C ALA A 229 4.05 -1.21 -0.66
N ASP A 230 3.48 -2.31 -0.17
CA ASP A 230 2.20 -2.84 -0.65
C ASP A 230 1.07 -2.22 0.17
N PHE A 231 0.78 -0.95 -0.12
CA PHE A 231 -0.16 -0.17 0.67
C PHE A 231 -1.61 -0.65 0.51
N VAL A 232 -1.95 -1.31 -0.60
CA VAL A 232 -3.28 -1.88 -0.83
C VAL A 232 -3.51 -3.05 0.10
N LEU A 233 -2.60 -4.02 0.15
CA LEU A 233 -2.73 -5.14 1.07
C LEU A 233 -2.57 -4.69 2.53
N ALA A 234 -1.71 -3.72 2.82
CA ALA A 234 -1.61 -3.15 4.15
C ALA A 234 -2.95 -2.56 4.63
N ALA A 235 -3.59 -1.76 3.79
CA ALA A 235 -4.92 -1.20 4.09
C ALA A 235 -5.96 -2.30 4.32
N ASN A 236 -5.97 -3.36 3.50
CA ASN A 236 -6.85 -4.50 3.67
C ASN A 236 -6.66 -5.19 5.04
N SER A 237 -5.42 -5.48 5.44
CA SER A 237 -5.15 -6.13 6.71
C SER A 237 -5.54 -5.27 7.92
N TYR A 238 -5.31 -3.95 7.87
CA TYR A 238 -5.76 -3.05 8.95
C TYR A 238 -7.29 -2.95 9.01
N ASP A 239 -7.97 -2.97 7.87
CA ASP A 239 -9.44 -2.99 7.84
C ASP A 239 -10.00 -4.31 8.42
N LEU A 240 -9.37 -5.46 8.10
CA LEU A 240 -9.68 -6.73 8.74
C LEU A 240 -9.47 -6.69 10.26
N ALA A 241 -8.36 -6.10 10.73
CA ALA A 241 -8.14 -5.89 12.17
C ALA A 241 -9.26 -5.06 12.81
N LEU A 242 -9.68 -3.97 12.16
CA LEU A 242 -10.79 -3.13 12.63
C LEU A 242 -12.13 -3.85 12.64
N LYS A 243 -12.39 -4.73 11.66
CA LYS A 243 -13.57 -5.60 11.63
C LYS A 243 -13.58 -6.57 12.81
N VAL A 244 -12.44 -7.18 13.13
CA VAL A 244 -12.30 -8.05 14.31
C VAL A 244 -12.59 -7.28 15.60
N ILE A 245 -12.04 -6.07 15.75
CA ILE A 245 -12.25 -5.24 16.94
C ILE A 245 -13.70 -4.78 17.06
N SER A 246 -14.34 -4.42 15.95
CA SER A 246 -15.68 -3.81 15.94
C SER A 246 -16.82 -4.82 15.82
N ALA A 247 -16.51 -6.12 15.72
CA ALA A 247 -17.52 -7.16 15.66
C ALA A 247 -18.33 -7.22 16.97
N ASN A 248 -19.64 -7.43 16.83
CA ASN A 248 -20.56 -7.43 17.96
C ASN A 248 -20.29 -8.65 18.85
N SER A 249 -19.71 -8.44 20.04
CA SER A 249 -19.37 -9.52 20.95
C SER A 249 -20.63 -10.09 21.61
N LYS A 250 -20.81 -11.41 21.54
CA LYS A 250 -21.78 -12.17 22.34
C LYS A 250 -21.18 -12.69 23.66
N VAL A 251 -19.88 -12.46 23.84
CA VAL A 251 -19.11 -12.81 25.04
C VAL A 251 -18.84 -11.53 25.83
N ASP A 252 -18.96 -11.62 27.15
CA ASP A 252 -18.62 -10.51 28.04
C ASP A 252 -17.13 -10.17 27.93
N VAL A 253 -16.83 -8.90 27.65
CA VAL A 253 -15.47 -8.36 27.55
C VAL A 253 -15.21 -7.53 28.80
N SER A 254 -14.07 -7.72 29.46
CA SER A 254 -13.75 -6.94 30.66
C SER A 254 -13.45 -5.48 30.31
N PRO A 255 -13.65 -4.52 31.22
CA PRO A 255 -13.30 -3.12 30.97
C PRO A 255 -11.82 -2.91 30.61
N GLU A 256 -10.92 -3.73 31.16
CA GLU A 256 -9.50 -3.72 30.83
C GLU A 256 -9.24 -4.18 29.40
N GLU A 257 -9.92 -5.24 28.95
CA GLU A 257 -9.84 -5.75 27.59
C GLU A 257 -10.47 -4.78 26.58
N GLU A 258 -11.57 -4.10 26.94
CA GLU A 258 -12.16 -3.04 26.12
C GLU A 258 -11.20 -1.86 25.92
N ALA A 259 -10.47 -1.46 26.97
CA ALA A 259 -9.46 -0.41 26.89
C ALA A 259 -8.29 -0.80 25.98
N GLU A 260 -7.82 -2.06 26.07
CA GLU A 260 -6.77 -2.61 25.21
C GLU A 260 -7.21 -2.66 23.73
N LEU A 261 -8.43 -3.14 23.47
CA LEU A 261 -9.02 -3.14 22.13
C LEU A 261 -9.17 -1.72 21.56
N LEU A 262 -9.51 -0.74 22.41
CA LEU A 262 -9.60 0.66 21.99
C LEU A 262 -8.23 1.23 21.61
N GLU A 263 -7.19 0.92 22.39
CA GLU A 263 -5.81 1.32 22.04
C GLU A 263 -5.37 0.69 20.71
N LEU A 264 -5.63 -0.61 20.54
CA LEU A 264 -5.33 -1.33 19.31
C LEU A 264 -6.12 -0.79 18.12
N LYS A 265 -7.39 -0.41 18.32
CA LYS A 265 -8.22 0.25 17.30
C LYS A 265 -7.61 1.56 16.82
N VAL A 266 -7.14 2.40 17.75
CA VAL A 266 -6.48 3.66 17.39
C VAL A 266 -5.18 3.42 16.63
N LYS A 267 -4.38 2.42 17.00
CA LYS A 267 -3.19 2.00 16.24
C LYS A 267 -3.55 1.57 14.81
N CYS A 268 -4.57 0.70 14.65
CA CYS A 268 -5.02 0.24 13.34
C CYS A 268 -5.56 1.37 12.47
N LEU A 269 -6.39 2.28 13.02
CA LEU A 269 -6.88 3.47 12.28
C LEU A 269 -5.74 4.38 11.83
N ASN A 270 -4.73 4.55 12.68
CA ASN A 270 -3.54 5.33 12.37
C ASN A 270 -2.73 4.73 11.22
N ASN A 271 -2.53 3.41 11.24
CA ASN A 271 -1.77 2.72 10.19
C ASN A 271 -2.58 2.62 8.89
N LEU A 272 -3.91 2.43 8.98
CA LEU A 272 -4.82 2.53 7.84
C LEU A 272 -4.77 3.91 7.18
N ALA A 273 -4.80 4.99 7.96
CA ALA A 273 -4.65 6.34 7.44
C ALA A 273 -3.30 6.55 6.75
N ALA A 274 -2.22 5.96 7.26
CA ALA A 274 -0.91 6.00 6.61
C ALA A 274 -0.93 5.29 5.24
N SER A 275 -1.50 4.08 5.16
CA SER A 275 -1.65 3.36 3.89
C SER A 275 -2.53 4.13 2.91
N GLN A 276 -3.66 4.67 3.36
CA GLN A 276 -4.59 5.44 2.52
C GLN A 276 -3.94 6.73 1.99
N LEU A 277 -3.09 7.38 2.80
CA LEU A 277 -2.31 8.54 2.38
C LEU A 277 -1.33 8.20 1.25
N LYS A 278 -0.68 7.04 1.33
CA LYS A 278 0.24 6.54 0.29
C LYS A 278 -0.45 6.16 -1.02
N LEU A 279 -1.76 5.91 -0.96
CA LEU A 279 -2.60 5.59 -2.11
C LEU A 279 -3.37 6.82 -2.63
N ASP A 280 -3.06 8.03 -2.12
CA ASP A 280 -3.78 9.28 -2.43
C ASP A 280 -5.31 9.22 -2.17
N HIS A 281 -5.75 8.28 -1.34
CA HIS A 281 -7.14 8.14 -0.91
C HIS A 281 -7.46 9.13 0.23
N TYR A 282 -7.34 10.42 -0.05
CA TYR A 282 -7.38 11.50 0.96
C TYR A 282 -8.67 11.53 1.79
N SER A 283 -9.83 11.34 1.16
CA SER A 283 -11.12 11.33 1.87
C SER A 283 -11.19 10.19 2.90
N ALA A 284 -10.73 9.00 2.53
CA ALA A 284 -10.68 7.84 3.41
C ALA A 284 -9.67 8.05 4.55
N ALA A 285 -8.49 8.60 4.24
CA ALA A 285 -7.46 8.92 5.23
C ALA A 285 -7.95 9.94 6.27
N LEU A 286 -8.66 10.99 5.84
CA LEU A 286 -9.29 11.97 6.76
C LEU A 286 -10.30 11.33 7.70
N ASN A 287 -11.12 10.40 7.20
CA ASN A 287 -12.08 9.68 8.02
C ASN A 287 -11.37 8.82 9.08
N SER A 288 -10.36 8.04 8.66
CA SER A 288 -9.53 7.23 9.57
C SER A 288 -8.86 8.08 10.65
N CYS A 289 -8.25 9.22 10.27
CA CYS A 289 -7.65 10.15 11.23
C CYS A 289 -8.69 10.76 12.16
N SER A 290 -9.86 11.16 11.66
CA SER A 290 -10.90 11.79 12.49
C SER A 290 -11.51 10.80 13.47
N LEU A 291 -11.68 9.53 13.08
CA LEU A 291 -12.07 8.44 13.97
C LEU A 291 -11.01 8.20 15.06
N ALA A 292 -9.73 8.15 14.71
CA ALA A 292 -8.66 8.01 15.69
C ALA A 292 -8.66 9.18 16.71
N LEU A 293 -8.82 10.41 16.23
CA LEU A 293 -8.89 11.62 17.07
C LEU A 293 -10.17 11.71 17.91
N SER A 294 -11.27 11.07 17.48
CA SER A 294 -12.50 10.99 18.28
C SER A 294 -12.31 10.15 19.55
N HIS A 295 -11.38 9.18 19.51
CA HIS A 295 -11.01 8.36 20.66
C HIS A 295 -9.83 8.93 21.44
N GLN A 296 -8.83 9.46 20.74
CA GLN A 296 -7.63 10.08 21.33
C GLN A 296 -7.37 11.46 20.69
N PRO A 297 -7.96 12.54 21.21
CA PRO A 297 -7.84 13.88 20.62
C PRO A 297 -6.40 14.42 20.53
N ASP A 298 -5.55 14.00 21.47
CA ASP A 298 -4.14 14.40 21.55
C ASP A 298 -3.20 13.37 20.88
N ASN A 299 -3.71 12.51 19.99
CA ASN A 299 -2.87 11.56 19.28
C ASN A 299 -2.02 12.26 18.21
N ILE A 300 -0.73 12.41 18.48
CA ILE A 300 0.22 13.16 17.64
C ILE A 300 0.32 12.59 16.23
N LYS A 301 0.36 11.26 16.08
CA LYS A 301 0.42 10.58 14.79
C LYS A 301 -0.83 10.87 13.95
N ALA A 302 -2.02 10.83 14.56
CA ALA A 302 -3.29 11.11 13.87
C ALA A 302 -3.43 12.60 13.50
N LEU A 303 -3.03 13.52 14.39
CA LEU A 303 -3.00 14.96 14.09
C LEU A 303 -2.04 15.26 12.94
N PHE A 304 -0.82 14.72 12.99
CA PHE A 304 0.16 14.90 11.93
C PHE A 304 -0.35 14.38 10.57
N ARG A 305 -0.86 13.15 10.54
CA ARG A 305 -1.41 12.54 9.31
C ARG A 305 -2.59 13.35 8.78
N LYS A 306 -3.54 13.78 9.63
CA LYS A 306 -4.66 14.64 9.21
C LYS A 306 -4.19 15.95 8.60
N GLY A 307 -3.24 16.62 9.25
CA GLY A 307 -2.64 17.84 8.75
C GLY A 307 -1.94 17.64 7.39
N LYS A 308 -1.23 16.53 7.22
CA LYS A 308 -0.57 16.17 5.96
C LYS A 308 -1.56 15.86 4.84
N VAL A 309 -2.65 15.14 5.13
CA VAL A 309 -3.72 14.87 4.15
C VAL A 309 -4.34 16.18 3.66
N LEU A 310 -4.74 17.06 4.59
CA LEU A 310 -5.30 18.38 4.24
C LEU A 310 -4.31 19.23 3.44
N ALA A 311 -3.02 19.18 3.79
CA ALA A 311 -1.98 19.84 3.03
C ALA A 311 -1.87 19.31 1.60
N GLN A 312 -1.95 17.99 1.38
CA GLN A 312 -1.93 17.43 0.02
C GLN A 312 -3.19 17.76 -0.79
N GLN A 313 -4.32 17.97 -0.13
CA GLN A 313 -5.56 18.46 -0.77
C GLN A 313 -5.54 19.97 -1.07
N GLY A 314 -4.50 20.71 -0.66
CA GLY A 314 -4.44 22.17 -0.83
C GLY A 314 -5.17 22.97 0.25
N GLU A 315 -5.76 22.31 1.25
CA GLU A 315 -6.51 22.93 2.35
C GLU A 315 -5.57 23.44 3.44
N TYR A 316 -4.65 24.33 3.07
CA TYR A 316 -3.57 24.81 3.93
C TYR A 316 -4.08 25.58 5.15
N ALA A 317 -5.21 26.28 5.01
CA ALA A 317 -5.82 27.05 6.10
C ALA A 317 -6.26 26.13 7.26
N GLU A 318 -6.71 24.92 6.96
CA GLU A 318 -7.12 23.92 7.95
C GLU A 318 -5.94 23.06 8.43
N ALA A 319 -5.00 22.74 7.54
CA ALA A 319 -3.83 21.92 7.86
C ALA A 319 -2.89 22.57 8.90
N ILE A 320 -2.60 23.86 8.76
CA ILE A 320 -1.66 24.60 9.64
C ILE A 320 -2.05 24.52 11.13
N PRO A 321 -3.28 24.86 11.56
CA PRO A 321 -3.63 24.78 12.98
C PRO A 321 -3.56 23.36 13.54
N ILE A 322 -3.88 22.34 12.74
CA ILE A 322 -3.80 20.93 13.15
C ILE A 322 -2.34 20.50 13.37
N LEU A 323 -1.44 20.81 12.43
CA LEU A 323 -0.02 20.51 12.59
C LEU A 323 0.62 21.31 13.74
N ARG A 324 0.16 22.54 14.01
CA ARG A 324 0.57 23.31 15.19
C ARG A 324 0.10 22.66 16.50
N ALA A 325 -1.09 22.06 16.52
CA ALA A 325 -1.55 21.29 17.68
C ALA A 325 -0.65 20.06 17.92
N ALA A 326 -0.29 19.33 16.87
CA ALA A 326 0.67 18.23 16.96
C ALA A 326 2.05 18.70 17.49
N LEU A 327 2.55 19.82 16.98
CA LEU A 327 3.83 20.39 17.42
C LEU A 327 3.80 20.89 18.87
N LYS A 328 2.64 21.32 19.37
CA LYS A 328 2.49 21.73 20.78
C LYS A 328 2.67 20.54 21.72
N LEU A 329 2.29 19.33 21.29
CA LEU A 329 2.46 18.09 22.05
C LEU A 329 3.91 17.59 21.98
N GLU A 330 4.57 17.69 20.82
CA GLU A 330 5.99 17.37 20.65
C GLU A 330 6.78 18.53 20.01
N PRO A 331 7.25 19.52 20.80
CA PRO A 331 7.92 20.71 20.27
C PRO A 331 9.28 20.45 19.61
N SER A 332 9.92 19.32 19.90
CA SER A 332 11.23 18.92 19.36
C SER A 332 11.13 18.08 18.08
N ASN A 333 9.92 17.75 17.61
CA ASN A 333 9.73 16.86 16.47
C ASN A 333 10.12 17.54 15.15
N LYS A 334 11.27 17.14 14.60
CA LYS A 334 11.85 17.71 13.38
C LYS A 334 10.96 17.51 12.15
N THR A 335 10.26 16.39 12.07
CA THR A 335 9.38 16.06 10.94
C THR A 335 8.18 17.01 10.89
N ILE A 336 7.54 17.27 12.03
CA ILE A 336 6.43 18.22 12.10
C ILE A 336 6.89 19.65 11.79
N HIS A 337 8.07 20.05 12.27
CA HIS A 337 8.68 21.35 11.93
C HIS A 337 8.93 21.52 10.43
N ALA A 338 9.51 20.50 9.79
CA ALA A 338 9.80 20.50 8.36
C ALA A 338 8.51 20.60 7.53
N GLU A 339 7.49 19.80 7.86
CA GLU A 339 6.20 19.80 7.19
C GLU A 339 5.48 21.15 7.34
N LEU A 340 5.43 21.71 8.56
CA LEU A 340 4.87 23.05 8.79
C LEU A 340 5.61 24.13 8.01
N SER A 341 6.93 24.05 7.94
CA SER A 341 7.74 25.01 7.19
C SER A 341 7.46 24.95 5.68
N LYS A 342 7.33 23.74 5.11
CA LYS A 342 6.92 23.53 3.71
C LYS A 342 5.52 24.10 3.48
N LEU A 343 4.58 23.80 4.37
CA LEU A 343 3.19 24.20 4.28
C LEU A 343 2.99 25.73 4.36
N VAL A 344 3.65 26.40 5.31
CA VAL A 344 3.52 27.87 5.46
C VAL A 344 4.06 28.61 4.24
N LYS A 345 5.15 28.13 3.62
CA LYS A 345 5.68 28.69 2.37
C LYS A 345 4.68 28.53 1.22
N LYS A 346 4.12 27.33 1.04
CA LYS A 346 3.09 27.06 0.02
C LYS A 346 1.85 27.92 0.22
N HIS A 347 1.38 28.05 1.47
CA HIS A 347 0.22 28.88 1.81
C HIS A 347 0.43 30.37 1.53
N ALA A 348 1.63 30.90 1.82
CA ALA A 348 1.97 32.28 1.51
C ALA A 348 2.01 32.52 0.00
N ALA A 349 2.56 31.59 -0.77
CA ALA A 349 2.58 31.66 -2.22
C ALA A 349 1.16 31.63 -2.82
N GLN A 350 0.29 30.70 -2.37
CA GLN A 350 -1.11 30.63 -2.79
C GLN A 350 -1.86 31.93 -2.50
N ARG A 351 -1.72 32.48 -1.30
CA ARG A 351 -2.37 33.77 -0.98
C ARG A 351 -1.85 34.92 -1.84
N HIS A 352 -0.57 34.93 -2.18
CA HIS A 352 -0.01 35.94 -3.06
C HIS A 352 -0.58 35.82 -4.49
N THR A 353 -0.68 34.61 -5.03
CA THR A 353 -1.27 34.38 -6.36
C THR A 353 -2.75 34.73 -6.38
N GLU A 354 -3.53 34.27 -5.38
CA GLU A 354 -4.94 34.62 -5.23
C GLU A 354 -5.16 36.14 -5.15
N THR A 355 -4.42 36.84 -4.29
CA THR A 355 -4.55 38.30 -4.17
C THR A 355 -4.17 39.05 -5.44
N ALA A 356 -3.15 38.57 -6.17
CA ALA A 356 -2.79 39.12 -7.47
C ALA A 356 -3.89 38.90 -8.53
N MET A 357 -4.49 37.70 -8.57
CA MET A 357 -5.62 37.37 -9.44
C MET A 357 -6.84 38.25 -9.10
N TYR A 358 -7.23 38.35 -7.82
CA TYR A 358 -8.33 39.21 -7.38
C TYR A 358 -8.09 40.67 -7.76
N LYS A 359 -6.87 41.18 -7.58
CA LYS A 359 -6.50 42.57 -7.95
C LYS A 359 -6.67 42.82 -9.45
N LYS A 360 -6.31 41.85 -10.29
CA LYS A 360 -6.47 41.90 -11.75
C LYS A 360 -7.95 41.82 -12.16
N MET A 361 -8.73 40.94 -11.54
CA MET A 361 -10.18 40.80 -11.78
C MET A 361 -10.97 42.05 -11.36
N LEU A 362 -10.58 42.72 -10.28
CA LEU A 362 -11.23 43.93 -9.78
C LEU A 362 -10.83 45.23 -10.52
N GLY A 363 -10.08 45.14 -11.62
CA GLY A 363 -9.85 46.28 -12.53
C GLY A 363 -8.98 47.40 -11.94
N THR A 364 -8.25 47.16 -10.86
CA THR A 364 -7.35 48.18 -10.26
C THR A 364 -6.03 48.37 -11.02
N ALA A 365 -5.89 47.76 -12.20
CA ALA A 365 -4.85 48.03 -13.18
C ALA A 365 -5.47 48.65 -14.43
N GLY A 366 -5.88 49.93 -14.36
CA GLY A 366 -6.37 50.64 -15.55
C GLY A 366 -7.27 51.86 -15.36
N ALA A 367 -7.43 52.41 -14.15
CA ALA A 367 -8.14 53.68 -13.95
C ALA A 367 -7.17 54.84 -13.67
N SER A 368 -6.29 55.15 -14.64
CA SER A 368 -5.65 56.48 -14.70
C SER A 368 -5.22 56.79 -16.13
N GLY A 369 -6.08 57.52 -16.85
CA GLY A 369 -5.79 58.00 -18.20
C GLY A 369 -7.04 58.48 -18.92
N LEU A 370 -7.53 59.67 -18.56
CA LEU A 370 -8.44 60.42 -19.44
C LEU A 370 -7.79 60.58 -20.83
N PRO A 371 -8.54 60.45 -21.95
CA PRO A 371 -7.97 60.64 -23.28
C PRO A 371 -7.84 62.13 -23.57
N ALA A 372 -6.67 62.72 -23.32
CA ALA A 372 -6.34 64.05 -23.81
C ALA A 372 -5.58 63.95 -25.14
N LYS A 373 -6.31 64.23 -26.23
CA LYS A 373 -5.89 64.72 -27.56
C LYS A 373 -4.39 64.58 -27.93
N GLY A 374 -4.11 63.79 -28.97
CA GLY A 374 -3.01 64.11 -29.90
C GLY A 374 -3.49 65.04 -31.04
N PRO A 375 -2.62 65.51 -31.96
CA PRO A 375 -1.16 65.43 -31.96
C PRO A 375 -0.45 66.79 -32.27
N ALA A 376 0.78 66.97 -31.78
CA ALA A 376 1.74 67.89 -32.39
C ALA A 376 3.11 67.21 -32.47
N LYS A 377 3.61 67.09 -33.71
CA LYS A 377 4.84 66.39 -34.09
C LYS A 377 6.07 67.20 -33.64
N GLY A 378 7.02 66.51 -33.01
CA GLY A 378 8.41 66.93 -32.80
C GLY A 378 9.29 65.69 -32.66
N PRO A 379 10.49 65.65 -33.26
CA PRO A 379 11.22 64.40 -33.48
C PRO A 379 11.86 63.87 -32.19
N ARG A 380 11.57 62.61 -31.87
CA ARG A 380 12.23 61.89 -30.77
C ARG A 380 13.55 61.29 -31.28
N SER A 381 14.66 61.72 -30.69
CA SER A 381 15.97 61.07 -30.80
C SER A 381 15.93 59.71 -30.11
N ILE A 382 16.20 58.64 -30.86
CA ILE A 382 16.29 57.27 -30.32
C ILE A 382 17.75 57.01 -29.94
N PRO A 383 18.06 56.57 -28.71
CA PRO A 383 19.42 56.28 -28.28
C PRO A 383 19.98 55.04 -29.01
N TRP A 384 21.17 55.19 -29.59
CA TRP A 384 21.90 54.19 -30.42
C TRP A 384 22.19 52.82 -29.77
N LYS A 385 21.85 52.60 -28.50
CA LYS A 385 22.18 51.35 -27.78
C LYS A 385 21.21 50.18 -28.06
N TRP A 386 20.14 50.40 -28.81
CA TRP A 386 19.12 49.38 -29.12
C TRP A 386 19.13 48.88 -30.58
N LEU A 387 20.10 49.27 -31.41
CA LEU A 387 20.15 48.88 -32.83
C LEU A 387 21.11 47.72 -33.19
N PHE A 388 21.81 47.11 -32.22
CA PHE A 388 22.82 46.07 -32.51
C PHE A 388 22.54 44.66 -31.95
N GLY A 389 21.40 44.44 -31.27
CA GLY A 389 21.04 43.11 -30.76
C GLY A 389 20.39 42.16 -31.78
N ALA A 390 19.75 42.71 -32.82
CA ALA A 390 18.93 41.93 -33.77
C ALA A 390 19.70 41.40 -34.99
N THR A 391 20.97 41.78 -35.19
CA THR A 391 21.78 41.34 -36.34
C THR A 391 22.71 40.17 -36.04
N ALA A 392 22.90 39.78 -34.77
CA ALA A 392 23.79 38.68 -34.39
C ALA A 392 23.14 37.29 -34.43
N VAL A 393 21.80 37.20 -34.40
CA VAL A 393 21.08 35.90 -34.44
C VAL A 393 20.86 35.40 -35.88
N ALA A 394 20.85 36.30 -36.87
CA ALA A 394 20.61 35.92 -38.27
C ALA A 394 21.83 35.32 -38.99
N LEU A 395 23.06 35.56 -38.51
CA LEU A 395 24.30 35.04 -39.14
C LEU A 395 24.78 33.70 -38.53
N GLY A 396 24.37 33.36 -37.30
CA GLY A 396 24.69 32.07 -36.68
C GLY A 396 23.84 30.91 -37.20
N GLY A 397 22.58 31.19 -37.60
CA GLY A 397 21.65 30.16 -38.08
C GLY A 397 21.98 29.59 -39.46
N VAL A 398 22.69 30.35 -40.32
CA VAL A 398 23.01 29.92 -41.70
C VAL A 398 24.29 29.07 -41.77
N ALA A 399 25.22 29.23 -40.81
CA ALA A 399 26.47 28.47 -40.80
C ALA A 399 26.28 27.01 -40.34
N LEU A 400 25.28 26.72 -39.51
CA LEU A 400 25.01 25.36 -39.01
C LEU A 400 24.27 24.49 -40.04
N SER A 401 23.47 25.09 -40.93
CA SER A 401 22.72 24.36 -41.96
C SER A 401 23.60 23.83 -43.10
N VAL A 402 24.75 24.47 -43.37
CA VAL A 402 25.68 24.05 -44.44
C VAL A 402 26.59 22.90 -44.00
N VAL A 403 26.88 22.76 -42.70
CA VAL A 403 27.74 21.68 -42.17
C VAL A 403 26.99 20.35 -42.05
N ILE A 404 25.67 20.38 -41.83
CA ILE A 404 24.84 19.17 -41.73
C ILE A 404 24.51 18.58 -43.13
N ALA A 405 24.47 19.41 -44.17
CA ALA A 405 24.24 18.96 -45.55
C ALA A 405 25.50 18.34 -46.24
N ALA A 406 26.68 18.47 -45.64
CA ALA A 406 27.94 17.95 -46.20
C ALA A 406 28.41 16.62 -45.56
N ARG A 407 27.58 15.98 -44.72
CA ARG A 407 27.93 14.74 -44.01
C ARG A 407 26.93 13.58 -44.19
N ASN A 408 26.10 13.63 -45.25
CA ASN A 408 25.33 12.50 -45.74
C ASN A 408 25.75 12.13 -47.16
#